data_AF-A0AAW2SUH8-F1
#
_entry.id   AF-A0AAW2SUH8-F1
#
_cell.length_a   1.000
_cell.length_b   1.000
_cell.length_c   1.000
_cell.angle_alpha   90.00
_cell.angle_beta   90.00
_cell.angle_gamma   90.00
#
_symmetry.space_group_name_H-M   'P 1'
#
loop_
_entity.id
_entity.type
_entity.pdbx_description
1 polymer ?
#
loop_
_entity_poly.entity_id
_entity_poly.type
_entity_poly.pdbx_seq_one_letter_code
_entity_poly.pdbx_strand_id
1 'polypeptide(L)'
;MKGLLTVIQVTRPEPIDPNPRTVVITQWTKRDQIGRVAILSTLSNTLFDVYHSDSYTAKSLWNELDRKYNTEEQGLESMLVPKFMRYQMVENMSVAEQTHEIINLEHALADAVMKLLEKFLVMSIVENFSKS
;
A
#
# COMPACT_ATOMS: atom_id res chain seq x y z
N MET A 1 3.68 13.88 7.54
CA MET A 1 4.47 12.69 7.15
C MET A 1 4.87 12.62 5.66
N LYS A 2 4.36 13.48 4.74
CA LYS A 2 4.77 13.48 3.32
C LYS A 2 6.25 13.79 3.06
N GLY A 3 6.94 14.46 3.99
CA GLY A 3 8.36 14.82 3.86
C GLY A 3 9.37 13.70 4.15
N LEU A 4 8.96 12.60 4.81
CA LEU A 4 9.88 11.49 5.09
C LEU A 4 10.08 10.59 3.87
N LEU A 5 9.09 10.52 2.97
CA LEU A 5 9.16 9.70 1.76
C LEU A 5 10.27 10.12 0.79
N THR A 6 10.66 11.39 0.76
CA THR A 6 11.79 11.88 -0.07
C THR A 6 13.16 11.50 0.48
N VAL A 7 13.25 11.12 1.76
CA VAL A 7 14.50 10.78 2.44
C VAL A 7 14.84 9.29 2.28
N ILE A 8 13.83 8.45 2.06
CA ILE A 8 13.96 7.00 2.00
C ILE A 8 14.36 6.57 0.56
N GLN A 9 15.66 6.55 0.26
CA GLN A 9 16.14 6.00 -1.01
C GLN A 9 16.13 4.45 -1.00
N VAL A 10 15.74 3.87 -2.14
CA VAL A 10 15.32 2.47 -2.28
C VAL A 10 16.46 1.46 -2.27
N THR A 11 17.66 1.84 -2.70
CA THR A 11 18.71 0.88 -3.00
C THR A 11 20.04 1.42 -2.51
N ARG A 12 20.67 0.67 -1.59
CA ARG A 12 22.07 0.91 -1.20
C ARG A 12 22.95 0.71 -2.45
N PRO A 13 23.80 1.67 -2.84
CA PRO A 13 24.68 1.49 -3.97
C PRO A 13 25.71 0.37 -3.70
N GLU A 14 25.82 -0.62 -4.58
CA GLU A 14 26.84 -1.67 -4.51
C GLU A 14 28.24 -1.09 -4.86
N PRO A 15 29.30 -1.50 -4.13
CA PRO A 15 30.64 -1.01 -4.38
C PRO A 15 31.23 -1.64 -5.65
N ILE A 16 31.43 -0.82 -6.69
CA ILE A 16 32.20 -1.19 -7.88
C ILE A 16 33.32 -0.13 -7.98
N ASP A 17 34.53 -0.53 -7.55
CA ASP A 17 35.83 0.18 -7.56
C ASP A 17 36.04 1.42 -6.63
N PRO A 18 37.30 1.74 -6.21
CA PRO A 18 37.57 2.63 -5.10
C PRO A 18 37.63 4.11 -5.54
N ASN A 19 36.74 4.90 -4.93
CA ASN A 19 36.75 6.36 -4.86
C ASN A 19 36.43 7.13 -6.17
N PRO A 20 35.16 7.51 -6.40
CA PRO A 20 34.47 8.64 -5.70
C PRO A 20 33.19 8.22 -4.95
N ARG A 21 32.95 6.90 -4.79
CA ARG A 21 31.70 6.34 -4.23
C ARG A 21 31.59 6.35 -2.71
N THR A 22 32.70 6.53 -1.98
CA THR A 22 32.70 6.55 -0.51
C THR A 22 31.84 7.69 0.03
N VAL A 23 31.86 8.86 -0.61
CA VAL A 23 31.05 10.03 -0.21
C VAL A 23 29.56 9.76 -0.44
N VAL A 24 29.19 9.12 -1.55
CA VAL A 24 27.80 8.78 -1.87
C VAL A 24 27.25 7.72 -0.91
N ILE A 25 28.02 6.65 -0.64
CA ILE A 25 27.64 5.58 0.28
C ILE A 25 27.54 6.10 1.73
N THR A 26 28.50 6.93 2.17
CA THR A 26 28.45 7.54 3.51
C THR A 26 27.29 8.52 3.65
N GLN A 27 27.00 9.32 2.62
CA GLN A 27 25.85 10.22 2.61
C GLN A 27 24.53 9.44 2.64
N TRP A 28 24.41 8.35 1.87
CA TRP A 28 23.26 7.46 1.90
C TRP A 28 23.08 6.83 3.29
N THR A 29 24.15 6.26 3.86
CA THR A 29 24.13 5.61 5.18
C THR A 29 23.71 6.60 6.26
N LYS A 30 24.20 7.85 6.21
CA LYS A 30 23.79 8.90 7.13
C LYS A 30 22.29 9.22 7.02
N ARG A 31 21.76 9.32 5.80
CA ARG A 31 20.33 9.57 5.57
C ARG A 31 19.46 8.41 6.04
N ASP A 32 19.88 7.18 5.78
CA ASP A 32 19.19 5.97 6.24
C ASP A 32 19.16 5.89 7.77
N GLN A 33 20.30 6.14 8.43
CA GLN A 33 20.37 6.18 9.90
C GLN A 33 19.42 7.24 10.49
N ILE A 34 19.39 8.44 9.91
CA ILE A 34 18.50 9.53 10.34
C ILE A 34 17.03 9.10 10.16
N GLY A 35 16.68 8.55 8.99
CA GLY A 35 15.32 8.05 8.73
C GLY A 35 14.91 6.96 9.72
N ARG A 36 15.80 6.03 10.01
CA ARG A 36 15.55 4.92 10.95
C ARG A 36 15.35 5.42 12.37
N VAL A 37 16.20 6.33 12.84
CA VAL A 37 16.05 6.95 14.17
C VAL A 37 14.73 7.71 14.26
N ALA A 38 14.34 8.44 13.20
CA ALA A 38 13.06 9.14 13.17
C ALA A 38 11.87 8.17 13.27
N ILE A 39 11.87 7.08 12.50
CA ILE A 39 10.80 6.07 12.57
C ILE A 39 10.76 5.44 13.97
N LEU A 40 11.90 4.95 14.48
CA LEU A 40 11.98 4.31 15.80
C LEU A 40 11.53 5.24 16.92
N SER A 41 11.85 6.54 16.85
CA SER A 41 11.47 7.54 17.86
C SER A 41 9.95 7.78 17.96
N THR A 42 9.20 7.38 16.94
CA THR A 42 7.73 7.51 16.91
C THR A 42 7.02 6.25 17.41
N LEU A 43 7.75 5.14 17.60
CA LEU A 43 7.18 3.89 18.06
C LEU A 43 6.94 3.90 19.57
N SER A 44 5.96 3.13 20.02
CA SER A 44 5.82 2.79 21.44
C SER A 44 7.00 1.93 21.90
N ASN A 45 7.29 1.92 23.20
CA ASN A 45 8.40 1.12 23.75
C ASN A 45 8.33 -0.35 23.34
N THR A 46 7.13 -0.95 23.35
CA THR A 46 6.92 -2.34 22.94
C THR A 46 7.27 -2.59 21.47
N LEU A 47 6.93 -1.66 20.57
CA LEU A 47 7.28 -1.79 19.17
C LEU A 47 8.76 -1.49 18.93
N PHE A 48 9.33 -0.53 19.66
CA PHE A 48 10.76 -0.24 19.62
C PHE A 48 11.58 -1.49 19.97
N ASP A 49 11.25 -2.19 21.06
CA ASP A 49 11.96 -3.39 21.49
C ASP A 49 11.98 -4.49 20.41
N VAL A 50 10.92 -4.58 19.60
CA VAL A 50 10.83 -5.54 18.49
C VAL A 50 11.62 -5.07 17.26
N TYR A 51 11.57 -3.77 16.93
CA TYR A 51 12.00 -3.26 15.63
C TYR A 51 13.34 -2.48 15.65
N HIS A 52 13.96 -2.26 16.81
CA HIS A 52 15.21 -1.49 16.92
C HIS A 52 16.46 -2.18 16.34
N SER A 53 16.35 -3.44 15.89
CA SER A 53 17.45 -4.20 15.29
C SER A 53 18.13 -3.44 14.14
N ASP A 54 19.46 -3.49 14.10
CA ASP A 54 20.28 -2.92 13.02
C ASP A 54 20.10 -3.63 11.66
N SER A 55 19.37 -4.75 11.62
CA SER A 55 19.05 -5.46 10.38
C SER A 55 18.13 -4.68 9.44
N TYR A 56 17.41 -3.67 9.95
CA TYR A 56 16.51 -2.85 9.14
C TYR A 56 17.20 -1.58 8.64
N THR A 57 17.02 -1.33 7.34
CA THR A 57 17.12 0.02 6.76
C THR A 57 15.87 0.82 7.12
N ALA A 58 15.92 2.15 7.03
CA ALA A 58 14.74 2.99 7.26
C ALA A 58 13.56 2.58 6.36
N LYS A 59 13.87 2.20 5.10
CA LYS A 59 12.85 1.74 4.14
C LYS A 59 12.20 0.42 4.55
N SER A 60 13.01 -0.58 4.85
CA SER A 60 12.50 -1.91 5.20
C SER A 60 11.73 -1.89 6.51
N LEU A 61 12.18 -1.08 7.47
CA LEU A 61 11.45 -0.82 8.72
C LEU A 61 10.09 -0.19 8.44
N TRP A 62 10.05 0.90 7.65
CA TRP A 62 8.79 1.56 7.28
C TRP A 62 7.82 0.59 6.60
N ASN A 63 8.28 -0.15 5.59
CA ASN A 63 7.45 -1.09 4.85
C ASN A 63 6.88 -2.21 5.74
N GLU A 64 7.67 -2.72 6.69
CA GLU A 64 7.20 -3.78 7.59
C GLU A 64 6.17 -3.25 8.59
N LEU A 65 6.36 -2.03 9.10
CA LEU A 65 5.38 -1.37 9.97
C LEU A 65 4.08 -1.06 9.24
N ASP A 66 4.19 -0.51 8.04
CA ASP A 66 3.07 -0.16 7.17
C ASP A 66 2.24 -1.41 6.83
N ARG A 67 2.88 -2.47 6.36
CA ARG A 67 2.23 -3.76 6.05
C ARG A 67 1.48 -4.36 7.25
N LYS A 68 2.01 -4.20 8.47
CA LYS A 68 1.49 -4.87 9.65
C LYS A 68 0.45 -4.05 10.43
N TYR A 69 0.56 -2.72 10.38
CA TYR A 69 -0.24 -1.83 11.22
C TYR A 69 -1.04 -0.78 10.44
N ASN A 70 -0.94 -0.70 9.11
CA ASN A 70 -1.83 0.12 8.30
C ASN A 70 -3.23 -0.54 8.22
N THR A 71 -3.99 -0.43 9.31
CA THR A 71 -5.33 -1.00 9.43
C THR A 71 -6.41 -0.19 8.72
N GLU A 72 -6.14 1.06 8.34
CA GLU A 72 -7.10 1.88 7.60
C GLU A 72 -7.38 1.28 6.22
N GLU A 73 -6.34 0.83 5.53
CA GLU A 73 -6.43 0.16 4.23
C GLU A 73 -7.10 -1.23 4.37
N GLN A 74 -6.65 -2.06 5.31
CA GLN A 74 -7.25 -3.37 5.59
C GLN A 74 -8.72 -3.26 6.04
N GLY A 75 -9.08 -2.22 6.79
CA GLY A 75 -10.44 -1.96 7.24
C GLY A 75 -11.36 -1.62 6.07
N LEU A 76 -10.90 -0.76 5.15
CA LEU A 76 -11.64 -0.41 3.96
C LEU A 76 -11.79 -1.61 3.00
N GLU A 77 -10.72 -2.37 2.77
CA GLU A 77 -10.75 -3.62 2.00
C GLU A 77 -11.77 -4.62 2.58
N SER A 78 -11.77 -4.82 3.91
CA SER A 78 -12.66 -5.76 4.59
C SER A 78 -14.15 -5.40 4.44
N MET A 79 -14.47 -4.13 4.17
CA MET A 79 -15.83 -3.65 3.94
C MET A 79 -16.19 -3.65 2.44
N LEU A 80 -15.27 -3.24 1.58
CA LEU A 80 -15.53 -3.08 0.14
C LEU A 80 -15.57 -4.42 -0.60
N VAL A 81 -14.66 -5.36 -0.29
CA VAL A 81 -14.58 -6.65 -0.98
C VAL A 81 -15.89 -7.45 -0.83
N PRO A 82 -16.48 -7.61 0.37
CA PRO A 82 -17.76 -8.31 0.49
C PRO A 82 -18.92 -7.54 -0.15
N LYS A 83 -18.87 -6.20 -0.21
CA LYS A 83 -19.90 -5.39 -0.87
C LYS A 83 -19.87 -5.59 -2.39
N PHE A 84 -18.68 -5.63 -3.00
CA PHE A 84 -18.51 -5.95 -4.42
C PHE A 84 -18.97 -7.38 -4.72
N MET A 85 -18.54 -8.37 -3.93
CA MET A 85 -18.88 -9.79 -4.16
C MET A 85 -20.38 -10.12 -4.00
N ARG A 86 -21.11 -9.31 -3.22
CA ARG A 86 -22.56 -9.46 -3.01
C ARG A 86 -23.39 -8.53 -3.89
N TYR A 87 -22.75 -7.72 -4.73
CA TYR A 87 -23.48 -6.86 -5.66
C TYR A 87 -24.36 -7.74 -6.55
N GLN A 88 -25.62 -7.35 -6.73
CA GLN A 88 -26.58 -7.99 -7.63
C GLN A 88 -27.35 -6.90 -8.36
N MET A 89 -27.64 -7.13 -9.64
CA MET A 89 -28.43 -6.18 -10.42
C MET A 89 -29.89 -6.13 -9.92
N VAL A 90 -30.46 -4.93 -9.87
CA VAL A 90 -31.84 -4.67 -9.42
C VAL A 90 -32.72 -4.41 -10.64
N GLU A 91 -33.80 -5.20 -10.81
CA GLU A 91 -34.69 -5.13 -11.98
C GLU A 91 -35.31 -3.74 -12.21
N ASN A 92 -35.51 -2.96 -11.14
CA ASN A 92 -36.13 -1.64 -11.19
C ASN A 92 -35.13 -0.47 -11.32
N MET A 93 -33.84 -0.76 -11.56
CA MET A 93 -32.80 0.25 -11.72
C MET A 93 -32.28 0.26 -13.16
N SER A 94 -31.97 1.43 -13.72
CA SER A 94 -31.42 1.48 -15.08
C SER A 94 -30.02 0.86 -15.15
N VAL A 95 -29.65 0.35 -16.33
CA VAL A 95 -28.29 -0.18 -16.57
C VAL A 95 -27.21 0.88 -16.29
N ALA A 96 -27.50 2.15 -16.58
CA ALA A 96 -26.56 3.25 -16.34
C ALA A 96 -26.31 3.50 -14.85
N GLU A 97 -27.36 3.51 -14.03
CA GLU A 97 -27.26 3.68 -12.57
C GLU A 97 -26.50 2.51 -11.93
N GLN A 98 -26.81 1.28 -12.36
CA GLN A 98 -26.13 0.08 -11.88
C GLN A 98 -24.64 0.05 -12.28
N THR A 99 -24.34 0.43 -13.53
CA THR A 99 -22.96 0.56 -14.01
C THR A 99 -22.18 1.59 -13.20
N HIS A 100 -22.81 2.73 -12.87
CA HIS A 100 -22.19 3.75 -12.05
C HIS A 100 -21.87 3.24 -10.63
N GLU A 101 -22.75 2.44 -10.03
CA GLU A 101 -22.52 1.86 -8.71
C GLU A 101 -21.34 0.88 -8.71
N ILE A 102 -21.23 0.02 -9.72
CA ILE A 102 -20.10 -0.92 -9.86
C ILE A 102 -18.79 -0.17 -10.10
N ILE A 103 -18.78 0.87 -10.94
CA ILE A 103 -17.59 1.70 -11.17
C ILE A 103 -17.17 2.40 -9.87
N ASN A 104 -18.12 2.90 -9.08
CA ASN A 104 -17.80 3.53 -7.79
C ASN A 104 -17.19 2.52 -6.79
N LEU A 105 -17.66 1.26 -6.80
CA LEU A 105 -17.08 0.19 -6.00
C LEU A 105 -15.67 -0.17 -6.46
N GLU A 106 -15.44 -0.22 -7.77
CA GLU A 106 -14.13 -0.46 -8.37
C GLU A 106 -13.13 0.64 -7.99
N HIS A 107 -13.52 1.91 -8.14
CA HIS A 107 -12.66 3.03 -7.76
C HIS A 107 -12.32 3.00 -6.27
N ALA A 108 -13.31 2.71 -5.41
CA ALA A 108 -13.07 2.62 -3.97
C ALA A 108 -12.11 1.46 -3.62
N LEU A 109 -12.16 0.34 -4.35
CA LEU A 109 -11.21 -0.76 -4.21
C LEU A 109 -9.82 -0.38 -4.73
N ALA A 110 -9.74 0.35 -5.84
CA ALA A 110 -8.47 0.84 -6.39
C ALA A 110 -7.77 1.84 -5.44
N ASP A 111 -8.54 2.67 -4.73
CA ASP A 111 -8.05 3.58 -3.68
C ASP A 111 -7.51 2.81 -2.46
N ALA A 112 -8.07 1.62 -2.19
CA ALA A 112 -7.55 0.65 -1.22
C ALA A 112 -6.47 -0.27 -1.82
N VAL A 113 -5.83 0.13 -2.93
CA VAL A 113 -4.75 -0.60 -3.63
C VAL A 113 -5.16 -1.99 -4.16
N MET A 114 -6.46 -2.31 -4.12
CA MET A 114 -7.07 -3.55 -4.62
C MET A 114 -7.59 -3.38 -6.05
N LYS A 115 -6.68 -3.11 -7.00
CA LYS A 115 -7.05 -2.95 -8.41
C LYS A 115 -7.61 -4.26 -8.99
N LEU A 116 -8.81 -4.18 -9.53
CA LEU A 116 -9.44 -5.29 -10.24
C LEU A 116 -9.01 -5.29 -11.71
N LEU A 117 -8.83 -6.48 -12.28
CA LEU A 117 -8.59 -6.62 -13.71
C LEU A 117 -9.86 -6.26 -14.49
N GLU A 118 -9.73 -5.52 -15.59
CA GLU A 118 -10.87 -5.15 -16.45
C GLU A 118 -11.70 -6.38 -16.86
N LYS A 119 -11.02 -7.47 -17.23
CA LYS A 119 -11.69 -8.74 -17.57
C LYS A 119 -12.51 -9.30 -16.40
N PHE A 120 -12.01 -9.18 -15.17
CA PHE A 120 -12.74 -9.62 -13.98
C PHE A 120 -14.00 -8.78 -13.76
N LEU A 121 -13.89 -7.45 -13.86
CA LEU A 121 -15.04 -6.54 -13.77
C LEU A 121 -16.11 -6.86 -14.81
N VAL A 122 -15.72 -7.03 -16.07
CA VAL A 122 -16.65 -7.38 -17.16
C VAL A 122 -17.34 -8.72 -16.89
N MET A 123 -16.59 -9.74 -16.44
CA MET A 123 -17.19 -11.05 -16.11
C MET A 123 -18.14 -10.95 -14.91
N SER A 124 -17.79 -10.19 -13.86
CA SER A 124 -18.67 -9.97 -12.71
C SER A 124 -19.95 -9.23 -13.09
N ILE A 125 -19.88 -8.22 -13.98
CA ILE A 125 -21.08 -7.56 -14.52
C ILE A 125 -21.93 -8.55 -15.29
N VAL A 126 -21.31 -9.38 -16.13
CA VAL A 126 -22.01 -10.37 -16.95
C VAL A 126 -22.71 -11.43 -16.11
N GLU A 127 -22.06 -11.92 -15.05
CA GLU A 127 -22.65 -12.87 -14.10
C GLU A 127 -23.82 -12.29 -13.31
N ASN A 128 -23.82 -10.98 -13.10
CA ASN A 128 -24.87 -10.28 -12.37
C ASN A 128 -26.13 -9.99 -13.20
N PHE A 129 -26.10 -10.19 -14.53
CA PHE A 129 -27.34 -10.23 -15.29
C PHE A 129 -28.16 -11.43 -14.84
N SER A 130 -29.36 -11.17 -14.33
CA SER A 130 -30.35 -12.22 -14.05
C SER A 130 -30.49 -13.11 -15.28
N LYS A 131 -30.29 -14.42 -15.09
CA LYS A 131 -30.56 -15.40 -16.14
C LYS A 131 -32.06 -15.47 -16.32
N SER A 132 -32.55 -14.78 -17.35
CA SER A 132 -33.90 -14.96 -17.89
C SER A 132 -34.22 -16.43 -18.15
#